data_AF-A0A5K1FK53-F1
#
_entry.id   AF-A0A5K1FK53-F1
#
_cell.length_a   1.000
_cell.length_b   1.000
_cell.length_c   1.000
_cell.angle_alpha   90.00
_cell.angle_beta   90.00
_cell.angle_gamma   90.00
#
_symmetry.space_group_name_H-M   'P 1'
#
loop_
_entity.id
_entity.type
_entity.pdbx_description
1 polymer ?
#
loop_
_entity_poly.entity_id
_entity_poly.type
_entity_poly.pdbx_seq_one_letter_code
_entity_poly.pdbx_strand_id
1 'polypeptide(L)'
;HLSMECSQHLADHGVLVTFVYTEYTHRQVKAALPENFSSDYAGRIRLVTIPNGLSTDDDHKDVCKVLSSSMNAIPSFTEELVLKINEKDEEKITFVIADGAMGFMFDVAEKLNLPRAAVWTPQPGHWLLENA
;
A
#
# COMPACT_ATOMS: atom_id res chain seq x y z
N HIS A 1 -0.21 10.36 1.36
CA HIS A 1 0.73 11.24 2.10
C HIS A 1 1.05 10.61 3.45
N LEU A 2 0.07 10.51 4.36
CA LEU A 2 0.24 9.92 5.70
C LEU A 2 0.77 8.47 5.74
N SER A 3 0.34 7.61 4.81
CA SER A 3 0.85 6.24 4.73
C SER A 3 2.34 6.17 4.34
N MET A 4 2.79 7.10 3.51
CA MET A 4 4.20 7.24 3.12
C MET A 4 5.02 7.87 4.25
N GLU A 5 4.47 8.86 4.96
CA GLU A 5 5.14 9.45 6.14
C GLU A 5 5.30 8.44 7.28
N CYS A 6 4.28 7.61 7.53
CA CYS A 6 4.37 6.50 8.47
C CYS A 6 5.48 5.51 8.07
N SER A 7 5.57 5.19 6.78
CA SER A 7 6.62 4.33 6.23
C SER A 7 8.01 4.94 6.42
N GLN A 8 8.16 6.25 6.20
CA GLN A 8 9.40 6.97 6.45
C GLN A 8 9.78 6.94 7.92
N HIS A 9 8.83 7.18 8.82
CA HIS A 9 9.09 7.17 10.25
C HIS A 9 9.55 5.79 10.74
N LEU A 10 8.94 4.70 10.24
CA LEU A 10 9.37 3.33 10.52
C LEU A 10 10.78 3.06 9.98
N ALA A 11 11.05 3.50 8.75
CA ALA A 11 12.36 3.38 8.11
C ALA A 11 13.47 4.13 8.87
N ASP A 12 13.17 5.32 9.38
CA ASP A 12 14.08 6.14 10.19
C ASP A 12 14.44 5.44 11.52
N HIS A 13 13.54 4.60 12.04
CA HIS A 13 13.77 3.74 13.21
C HIS A 13 14.37 2.36 12.86
N GLY A 14 14.84 2.18 11.63
CA GLY A 14 15.55 0.98 11.20
C GLY A 14 14.69 -0.17 10.70
N VAL A 15 13.36 0.00 10.64
CA VAL A 15 12.44 -1.01 10.12
C VAL A 15 12.52 -1.05 8.60
N LEU A 16 12.65 -2.25 8.01
CA LEU A 16 12.52 -2.42 6.57
C LEU A 16 11.03 -2.37 6.20
N VAL A 17 10.65 -1.47 5.30
CA VAL A 17 9.26 -1.28 4.90
C VAL A 17 9.08 -1.67 3.43
N THR A 18 8.15 -2.58 3.15
CA THR A 18 7.65 -2.79 1.78
C THR A 18 6.35 -2.02 1.61
N PHE A 19 6.42 -0.88 0.93
CA PHE A 19 5.25 -0.04 0.67
C PHE A 19 4.58 -0.49 -0.63
N VAL A 20 3.37 -1.05 -0.49
CA VAL A 20 2.58 -1.58 -1.60
C VAL A 20 1.55 -0.56 -2.05
N TYR A 21 1.48 -0.31 -3.35
CA TYR A 21 0.50 0.58 -3.97
C TYR A 21 0.06 0.03 -5.34
N THR A 22 -0.98 0.60 -5.93
CA THR A 22 -1.51 0.06 -7.20
C THR A 22 -0.72 0.57 -8.40
N GLU A 23 -0.64 -0.23 -9.46
CA GLU A 23 -0.08 0.19 -10.76
C GLU A 23 -0.75 1.44 -11.33
N TYR A 24 -2.04 1.63 -11.05
CA TYR A 24 -2.75 2.86 -11.44
C TYR A 24 -2.21 4.08 -10.68
N THR A 25 -2.06 3.96 -9.36
CA THR A 25 -1.42 5.00 -8.54
C THR A 25 0.00 5.27 -9.02
N HIS A 26 0.76 4.23 -9.38
CA HIS A 26 2.10 4.35 -9.96
C HIS A 26 2.12 5.17 -11.25
N ARG A 27 1.22 4.86 -12.19
CA ARG A 27 1.10 5.60 -13.46
C ARG A 27 0.83 7.08 -13.20
N GLN A 28 -0.06 7.40 -12.28
CA GLN A 28 -0.37 8.81 -11.95
C GLN A 28 0.79 9.52 -11.26
N VAL A 29 1.44 8.88 -10.28
CA VAL A 29 2.58 9.46 -9.58
C VAL A 29 3.75 9.68 -10.54
N LYS A 30 4.05 8.71 -11.42
CA LYS A 30 5.08 8.86 -12.45
C LYS A 30 4.75 9.96 -13.45
N ALA A 31 3.50 10.09 -13.87
CA ALA A 31 3.08 11.17 -14.78
C ALA A 31 3.23 12.57 -14.15
N ALA A 32 3.17 12.65 -12.82
CA ALA A 32 3.33 13.89 -12.06
C ALA A 32 4.79 14.21 -11.66
N LEU A 33 5.73 13.27 -11.85
CA LEU A 33 7.14 13.41 -11.46
C LEU A 33 8.05 13.53 -12.70
N PRO A 34 9.25 14.14 -12.57
CA PRO A 34 10.24 14.15 -13.64
C PRO A 34 10.66 12.73 -14.04
N GLU A 35 10.96 12.49 -15.32
CA GLU A 35 11.31 11.16 -15.89
C GLU A 35 12.47 10.45 -15.16
N ASN A 36 13.27 11.20 -14.41
CA ASN A 36 14.48 10.72 -13.74
C ASN A 36 14.20 10.15 -12.33
N PHE A 37 12.94 10.14 -11.87
CA PHE A 37 12.56 9.56 -10.58
C PHE A 37 12.41 8.03 -10.71
N SER A 38 13.54 7.32 -10.79
CA SER A 38 13.59 5.87 -10.84
C SER A 38 14.38 5.32 -9.65
N SER A 39 13.69 5.12 -8.54
CA SER A 39 14.22 4.24 -7.51
C SER A 39 13.09 3.40 -6.95
N ASP A 40 13.23 2.08 -7.06
CA ASP A 40 12.36 1.12 -6.38
C ASP A 40 12.58 1.16 -4.85
N TYR A 41 13.53 1.98 -4.39
CA TYR A 41 13.90 2.17 -3.00
C TYR A 41 14.00 3.64 -2.60
N ALA A 42 13.42 3.99 -1.45
CA ALA A 42 13.69 5.24 -0.75
C ALA A 42 14.33 4.90 0.60
N GLY A 43 15.65 4.76 0.64
CA GLY A 43 16.36 4.28 1.83
C GLY A 43 15.96 2.84 2.20
N ARG A 44 15.35 2.66 3.37
CA ARG A 44 14.83 1.35 3.86
C ARG A 44 13.38 1.08 3.42
N ILE A 45 12.82 1.89 2.54
CA ILE A 45 11.49 1.68 1.98
C ILE A 45 11.65 1.06 0.58
N ARG A 46 11.13 -0.15 0.39
CA ARG A 46 10.95 -0.80 -0.90
C ARG A 46 9.58 -0.46 -1.45
N LEU A 47 9.53 0.09 -2.65
CA LEU A 47 8.29 0.42 -3.36
C LEU A 47 7.88 -0.75 -4.24
N VAL A 48 6.67 -1.26 -4.06
CA VAL A 48 6.14 -2.38 -4.87
C VAL A 48 4.74 -2.04 -5.39
N THR A 49 4.51 -2.33 -6.66
CA THR A 49 3.20 -2.17 -7.29
C THR A 49 2.45 -3.49 -7.37
N ILE A 50 1.13 -3.46 -7.20
CA ILE A 50 0.21 -4.55 -7.51
C ILE A 50 -0.87 -4.09 -8.51
N PRO A 51 -1.44 -5.00 -9.31
CA PRO A 51 -2.64 -4.69 -10.08
C PRO A 51 -3.80 -4.38 -9.14
N ASN A 52 -4.73 -3.52 -9.56
CA ASN A 52 -5.94 -3.19 -8.78
C ASN A 52 -7.20 -3.90 -9.28
N GLY A 53 -7.06 -4.81 -10.25
CA GLY A 53 -8.16 -5.61 -10.80
C GLY A 53 -9.09 -4.86 -11.77
N LEU A 54 -8.79 -3.61 -12.12
CA LEU A 54 -9.63 -2.83 -13.05
C LEU A 54 -9.19 -3.05 -14.49
N SER A 55 -10.18 -3.23 -15.37
CA SER A 55 -10.00 -3.57 -16.78
C SER A 55 -9.82 -2.35 -17.69
N THR A 56 -10.37 -1.19 -17.33
CA THR A 56 -10.35 0.01 -18.19
C THR A 56 -10.16 1.29 -17.37
N ASP A 57 -9.56 2.32 -17.97
CA ASP A 57 -9.37 3.64 -17.35
C ASP A 57 -10.71 4.34 -17.03
N ASP A 58 -11.81 4.02 -17.71
CA ASP A 58 -13.14 4.57 -17.41
C ASP A 58 -13.77 3.97 -16.14
N ASP A 59 -13.45 2.72 -15.79
CA ASP A 59 -13.92 2.11 -14.55
C ASP A 59 -13.35 2.80 -13.30
N HIS A 60 -12.26 3.57 -13.45
CA HIS A 60 -11.66 4.36 -12.37
C HIS A 60 -12.46 5.60 -11.96
N LYS A 61 -13.43 6.04 -12.78
CA LYS A 61 -14.30 7.18 -12.47
C LYS A 61 -15.47 6.81 -11.57
N ASP A 62 -15.79 5.52 -11.49
CA ASP A 62 -16.85 4.98 -10.65
C ASP A 62 -16.26 4.43 -9.35
N VAL A 63 -16.43 5.19 -8.26
CA VAL A 63 -15.90 4.85 -6.94
C VAL A 63 -16.39 3.48 -6.46
N CYS A 64 -17.63 3.10 -6.76
CA CYS A 64 -18.19 1.81 -6.35
C CYS A 64 -17.53 0.65 -7.10
N LYS A 65 -17.28 0.81 -8.40
CA LYS A 65 -16.53 -0.18 -9.20
C LYS A 65 -15.07 -0.29 -8.75
N VAL A 66 -14.42 0.83 -8.47
CA VAL A 66 -13.04 0.83 -7.95
C VAL A 66 -12.97 0.07 -6.63
N LEU A 67 -13.87 0.38 -5.70
CA LEU A 67 -13.91 -0.27 -4.39
C LEU A 67 -14.17 -1.77 -4.53
N SER A 68 -15.21 -2.15 -5.27
CA SER A 68 -15.57 -3.57 -5.46
C SER A 68 -14.47 -4.37 -6.16
N SER A 69 -13.85 -3.85 -7.22
CA SER A 69 -12.73 -4.51 -7.89
C SER A 69 -11.52 -4.65 -6.96
N SER A 70 -11.19 -3.58 -6.23
CA SER A 70 -10.11 -3.57 -5.25
C SER A 70 -10.32 -4.63 -4.16
N MET A 71 -11.52 -4.70 -3.58
CA MET A 71 -11.87 -5.70 -2.56
C MET A 71 -11.77 -7.14 -3.06
N ASN A 72 -12.01 -7.38 -4.36
CA ASN A 72 -11.98 -8.71 -4.95
C ASN A 72 -10.58 -9.15 -5.39
N ALA A 73 -9.76 -8.22 -5.88
CA ALA A 73 -8.50 -8.55 -6.55
C ALA A 73 -7.25 -8.27 -5.70
N ILE A 74 -7.22 -7.17 -4.95
CA ILE A 74 -6.05 -6.79 -4.14
C ILE A 74 -5.67 -7.87 -3.10
N PRO A 75 -6.61 -8.56 -2.43
CA PRO A 75 -6.27 -9.60 -1.47
C PRO A 75 -5.37 -10.70 -2.05
N SER A 76 -5.74 -11.25 -3.22
CA SER A 76 -5.01 -12.35 -3.84
C SER A 76 -3.64 -11.90 -4.34
N PHE A 77 -3.54 -10.73 -4.96
CA PHE A 77 -2.25 -10.17 -5.38
C PHE A 77 -1.32 -9.90 -4.21
N THR A 78 -1.86 -9.43 -3.08
CA THR A 78 -1.05 -9.16 -1.89
C THR A 78 -0.58 -10.45 -1.23
N GLU A 79 -1.44 -11.47 -1.17
CA GLU A 79 -1.06 -12.79 -0.66
C GLU A 79 0.11 -13.38 -1.47
N GLU A 80 -0.01 -13.38 -2.80
CA GLU A 80 1.05 -13.86 -3.69
C GLU A 80 2.35 -13.05 -3.50
N LEU A 81 2.24 -11.73 -3.38
CA LEU A 81 3.38 -10.86 -3.15
C LEU A 81 4.12 -11.20 -1.86
N VAL A 82 3.40 -11.35 -0.75
CA VAL A 82 3.99 -11.68 0.55
C VAL A 82 4.68 -13.04 0.50
N LEU A 83 4.02 -14.06 -0.08
CA LEU A 83 4.61 -15.39 -0.24
C LEU A 83 5.91 -15.34 -1.08
N LYS A 84 5.89 -14.59 -2.18
CA LYS A 84 7.05 -14.43 -3.07
C LYS A 84 8.22 -13.71 -2.40
N ILE A 85 7.96 -12.67 -1.60
CA ILE A 85 9.00 -12.00 -0.80
C ILE A 85 9.53 -12.98 0.24
N ASN A 86 8.62 -13.65 0.94
CA ASN A 86 8.99 -14.59 2.00
C ASN A 86 9.66 -15.86 1.49
N GLU A 87 9.64 -16.15 0.20
CA GLU A 87 10.42 -17.23 -0.40
C GLU A 87 11.82 -16.74 -0.79
N LYS A 88 11.92 -15.57 -1.45
CA LYS A 88 13.13 -15.13 -2.16
C LYS A 88 14.06 -14.24 -1.35
N ASP A 89 13.53 -13.47 -0.42
CA ASP A 89 14.27 -12.45 0.32
C ASP A 89 14.78 -13.00 1.66
N GLU A 90 15.93 -12.54 2.14
CA GLU A 90 16.37 -12.89 3.50
C GLU A 90 15.49 -12.15 4.53
N GLU A 91 15.07 -10.93 4.18
CA GLU A 91 14.23 -10.07 5.01
C GLU A 91 12.75 -10.35 4.75
N LYS A 92 12.19 -11.27 5.57
CA LYS A 92 10.79 -11.71 5.45
C LYS A 92 9.81 -10.64 5.95
N ILE A 93 8.62 -10.61 5.36
CA ILE A 93 7.47 -9.87 5.87
C ILE A 93 6.99 -10.52 7.17
N THR A 94 7.01 -9.75 8.26
CA THR A 94 6.65 -10.18 9.61
C THR A 94 5.44 -9.45 10.19
N PHE A 95 4.98 -8.36 9.54
CA PHE A 95 3.88 -7.53 10.01
C PHE A 95 3.18 -6.85 8.83
N VAL A 96 1.86 -6.70 8.91
CA VAL A 96 1.05 -5.96 7.90
C VAL A 96 0.43 -4.71 8.53
N ILE A 97 0.71 -3.55 7.95
CA ILE A 97 -0.01 -2.31 8.26
C ILE A 97 -0.88 -1.96 7.06
N ALA A 98 -2.19 -1.80 7.29
CA ALA A 98 -3.14 -1.43 6.25
C ALA A 98 -3.93 -0.18 6.62
N ASP A 99 -4.41 0.55 5.61
CA ASP A 99 -5.38 1.61 5.85
C ASP A 99 -6.68 1.00 6.41
N GLY A 100 -7.29 1.66 7.40
CA GLY A 100 -8.54 1.18 8.00
C GLY A 100 -9.70 1.03 7.01
N ALA A 101 -9.71 1.80 5.91
CA ALA A 101 -10.66 1.64 4.82
C ALA A 101 -10.42 0.36 3.99
N MET A 102 -9.22 -0.22 4.06
CA MET A 102 -8.84 -1.48 3.41
C MET A 102 -9.02 -2.67 4.35
N GLY A 103 -10.17 -2.79 5.02
CA GLY A 103 -10.43 -3.82 6.03
C GLY A 103 -10.21 -5.26 5.55
N PHE A 104 -10.42 -5.53 4.26
CA PHE A 104 -10.15 -6.84 3.64
C PHE A 104 -8.68 -7.29 3.74
N MET A 105 -7.74 -6.36 3.98
CA MET A 105 -6.33 -6.69 4.17
C MET A 105 -6.08 -7.40 5.50
N PHE A 106 -6.97 -7.26 6.48
CA PHE A 106 -6.84 -7.97 7.74
C PHE A 106 -7.06 -9.47 7.58
N ASP A 107 -7.97 -9.87 6.69
CA ASP A 107 -8.23 -11.27 6.37
C ASP A 107 -7.03 -11.91 5.66
N VAL A 108 -6.36 -11.17 4.77
CA VAL A 108 -5.12 -11.61 4.12
C VAL A 108 -4.01 -11.85 5.14
N ALA A 109 -3.79 -10.89 6.03
CA ALA A 109 -2.79 -11.02 7.09
C ALA A 109 -3.10 -12.18 8.03
N GLU A 110 -4.39 -12.40 8.37
CA GLU A 110 -4.82 -13.55 9.15
C GLU A 110 -4.50 -14.87 8.47
N LYS A 111 -4.85 -15.00 7.19
CA LYS A 111 -4.58 -16.20 6.39
C LYS A 111 -3.10 -16.54 6.35
N LEU A 112 -2.24 -15.53 6.34
CA LEU A 112 -0.78 -15.67 6.33
C LEU A 112 -0.16 -15.79 7.73
N ASN A 113 -0.96 -15.84 8.79
CA ASN A 113 -0.52 -15.84 10.19
C ASN A 113 0.41 -14.66 10.55
N LEU A 114 0.12 -13.49 9.99
CA LEU A 114 0.86 -12.26 10.25
C LEU A 114 0.12 -11.35 11.25
N PRO A 115 0.84 -10.80 12.24
CA PRO A 115 0.36 -9.67 13.03
C PRO A 115 -0.01 -8.49 12.12
N ARG A 116 -1.02 -7.72 12.55
CA ARG A 116 -1.57 -6.63 11.75
C ARG A 116 -2.01 -5.42 12.56
N ALA A 117 -1.87 -4.24 11.99
CA ALA A 117 -2.39 -2.99 12.54
C ALA A 117 -3.09 -2.16 11.46
N ALA A 118 -4.01 -1.32 11.91
CA ALA A 118 -4.69 -0.34 11.09
C ALA A 118 -4.02 1.03 11.25
N VAL A 119 -3.85 1.75 10.15
CA VAL A 119 -3.62 3.20 10.17
C VAL A 119 -4.87 3.87 9.63
N TRP A 120 -5.43 4.80 10.39
CA TRP A 120 -6.59 5.57 9.94
C TRP A 120 -6.11 6.85 9.29
N THR A 121 -6.14 6.92 7.95
CA THR A 121 -5.83 8.17 7.26
C THR A 121 -7.11 9.01 7.13
N PRO A 122 -7.13 10.28 7.59
CA PRO A 122 -8.24 11.17 7.29
C PRO A 122 -8.45 11.29 5.77
N GLN A 123 -9.65 10.96 5.32
CA GLN A 123 -10.12 11.23 3.96
C GLN A 123 -10.39 12.74 3.77
N PRO A 124 -10.53 13.24 2.51
CA PRO A 124 -10.85 14.64 2.25
C PRO A 124 -12.10 15.07 3.05
N GLY A 125 -11.93 16.01 3.99
CA GLY A 125 -13.01 16.50 4.86
C GLY A 125 -12.73 16.48 6.37
N HIS A 126 -11.56 15.99 6.80
CA HIS A 126 -11.14 16.02 8.21
C HIS A 126 -10.00 17.03 8.42
N TRP A 127 -10.04 17.78 9.52
CA TRP A 127 -9.00 18.73 9.94
C TRP A 127 -8.57 18.46 11.38
N LEU A 128 -7.27 18.65 11.63
CA LEU A 128 -6.64 18.71 12.94
C LEU A 128 -6.29 20.17 13.23
N LEU A 129 -6.59 20.63 14.44
CA LEU A 129 -6.06 21.87 14.99
C LEU A 129 -5.20 21.49 16.19
N GLU A 130 -3.90 21.78 16.09
CA GLU A 130 -2.99 21.73 17.22
C GLU A 130 -3.17 23.02 18.03
N ASN A 131 -3.47 22.89 19.33
CA ASN A 131 -3.45 24.01 20.26
C ASN A 131 -2.22 23.86 21.16
N ALA A 132 -1.46 24.95 21.29
CA ALA A 132 -0.35 25.10 22.23
C ALA A 132 -0.82 25.11 23.69
#